data_AF-A0AAU9FX71-F1
#
_entry.id   AF-A0AAU9FX71-F1
#
_cell.length_a   1.000
_cell.length_b   1.000
_cell.length_c   1.000
_cell.angle_alpha   90.00
_cell.angle_beta   90.00
_cell.angle_gamma   90.00
#
_symmetry.space_group_name_H-M   'P 1'
#
loop_
_entity.id
_entity.type
_entity.pdbx_description
1 polymer ?
#
loop_
_entity_poly.entity_id
_entity_poly.type
_entity_poly.pdbx_seq_one_letter_code
_entity_poly.pdbx_strand_id
1 'polypeptide(L)'
;MDCFQVPKVVNIHVLKAIYFFSECVLLDYIPSSSIKLEVAYTIRNANPVQNLDAAIESSLKNFSLLGILKETVTGSDEKLYELQLKPSNGT
;
A
#
# COMPACT_ATOMS: atom_id res chain seq x y z
N MET A 1 3.42 5.44 -20.40
CA MET A 1 4.24 4.75 -19.38
C MET A 1 4.04 5.50 -18.09
N ASP A 2 3.65 4.77 -17.05
CA ASP A 2 3.06 5.29 -15.82
C ASP A 2 3.84 6.48 -15.23
N CYS A 3 3.13 7.57 -14.90
CA CYS A 3 3.71 8.78 -14.26
C CYS A 3 4.23 8.52 -12.82
N PHE A 4 4.32 7.26 -12.42
CA PHE A 4 4.74 6.86 -11.09
C PHE A 4 6.22 6.50 -11.12
N GLN A 5 7.03 7.30 -10.43
CA GLN A 5 8.46 7.07 -10.20
C GLN A 5 8.68 5.93 -9.17
N VAL A 6 7.97 4.81 -9.32
CA VAL A 6 8.00 3.68 -8.40
C VAL A 6 8.13 2.38 -9.19
N PRO A 7 9.02 1.45 -8.81
CA PRO A 7 9.12 0.15 -9.46
C PRO A 7 7.76 -0.56 -9.47
N LYS A 8 7.36 -1.06 -10.64
CA LYS A 8 6.07 -1.73 -10.83
C LYS A 8 5.83 -2.87 -9.83
N VAL A 9 6.88 -3.61 -9.50
CA VAL A 9 6.81 -4.70 -8.50
C VAL A 9 6.40 -4.17 -7.12
N VAL A 10 6.92 -3.02 -6.69
CA VAL A 10 6.55 -2.42 -5.40
C VAL A 10 5.09 -1.99 -5.43
N ASN A 11 4.65 -1.28 -6.48
CA ASN A 11 3.24 -0.87 -6.61
C ASN A 11 2.27 -2.06 -6.49
N ILE A 12 2.58 -3.19 -7.16
CA ILE A 12 1.75 -4.40 -7.10
C ILE A 12 1.72 -4.97 -5.68
N HIS A 13 2.87 -5.08 -5.02
CA HIS A 13 2.95 -5.64 -3.67
C HIS A 13 2.28 -4.75 -2.62
N VAL A 14 2.42 -3.42 -2.74
CA VAL A 14 1.73 -2.46 -1.86
C VAL A 14 0.21 -2.60 -2.02
N LEU A 15 -0.28 -2.65 -3.26
CA LEU A 15 -1.71 -2.83 -3.50
C LEU A 15 -2.22 -4.17 -2.95
N LYS A 16 -1.47 -5.26 -3.11
CA LYS A 16 -1.80 -6.57 -2.52
C LYS A 16 -1.84 -6.54 -1.00
N ALA A 17 -0.87 -5.88 -0.36
CA ALA A 17 -0.84 -5.75 1.10
C ALA A 17 -2.07 -5.00 1.62
N ILE A 18 -2.45 -3.90 0.96
CA ILE A 18 -3.67 -3.16 1.28
C ILE A 18 -4.90 -4.06 1.17
N TYR A 19 -5.08 -4.74 0.04
CA TYR A 19 -6.22 -5.64 -0.16
C TYR A 19 -6.26 -6.78 0.86
N PHE A 20 -5.12 -7.36 1.19
CA PHE A 20 -5.03 -8.40 2.21
C PHE A 20 -5.51 -7.89 3.56
N PHE A 21 -5.04 -6.72 4.00
CA PHE A 21 -5.46 -6.17 5.28
C PHE A 21 -6.93 -5.72 5.28
N SER A 22 -7.43 -5.14 4.19
CA SER A 22 -8.81 -4.66 4.11
C SER A 22 -9.84 -5.77 3.92
N GLU A 23 -9.57 -6.76 3.06
CA GLU A 23 -10.55 -7.78 2.67
C GLU A 23 -10.36 -9.12 3.38
N CYS A 24 -9.13 -9.46 3.81
CA CYS A 24 -8.87 -10.72 4.51
C CYS A 24 -8.77 -10.54 6.02
N VAL A 25 -8.05 -9.49 6.48
CA VAL A 25 -7.92 -9.18 7.91
C VAL A 25 -9.04 -8.27 8.41
N LEU A 26 -9.80 -7.65 7.49
CA LEU A 26 -10.95 -6.79 7.78
C LEU A 26 -10.59 -5.58 8.64
N LEU A 27 -9.42 -4.99 8.38
CA LEU A 27 -9.01 -3.74 9.02
C LEU A 27 -9.62 -2.55 8.27
N ASP A 28 -10.38 -1.72 8.99
CA ASP A 28 -10.88 -0.44 8.46
C ASP A 28 -9.73 0.54 8.18
N TYR A 29 -8.71 0.53 9.05
CA TYR A 29 -7.53 1.38 8.94
C TYR A 29 -6.26 0.54 9.07
N ILE A 30 -5.38 0.65 8.08
CA ILE A 30 -4.17 -0.16 7.96
C ILE A 30 -2.96 0.71 8.32
N PRO A 31 -2.18 0.35 9.35
CA PRO A 31 -0.97 1.07 9.69
C PRO A 31 0.10 0.98 8.60
N SER A 32 0.75 2.11 8.31
CA SER A 32 1.84 2.16 7.32
C SER A 32 2.98 1.18 7.63
N SER A 33 3.26 0.96 8.92
CA SER A 33 4.24 -0.01 9.41
C SER A 33 3.88 -1.45 9.02
N SER A 34 2.61 -1.83 9.16
CA SER A 34 2.09 -3.15 8.76
C SER A 34 2.21 -3.36 7.24
N ILE A 35 1.90 -2.33 6.44
CA ILE A 35 2.06 -2.38 4.98
C ILE A 35 3.53 -2.59 4.62
N LYS A 36 4.45 -1.83 5.23
CA LYS A 36 5.89 -1.96 4.98
C LYS A 36 6.40 -3.37 5.28
N LEU A 37 6.01 -3.92 6.42
CA LEU A 37 6.41 -5.26 6.84
C LEU A 37 5.87 -6.35 5.90
N GLU A 38 4.60 -6.26 5.49
CA GLU A 38 3.99 -7.22 4.56
C GLU A 38 4.63 -7.13 3.16
N VAL A 39 4.90 -5.93 2.67
CA VAL A 39 5.58 -5.74 1.37
C VAL A 39 7.00 -6.30 1.43
N ALA A 40 7.77 -5.98 2.48
CA ALA A 40 9.12 -6.50 2.67
C ALA A 40 9.13 -8.03 2.73
N TYR A 41 8.16 -8.63 3.44
CA TYR A 41 8.00 -10.07 3.50
C TYR A 41 7.69 -10.67 2.13
N THR A 42 6.69 -10.13 1.42
CA THR A 42 6.21 -10.72 0.15
C THR A 42 7.18 -10.51 -1.01
N ILE A 43 8.01 -9.45 -1.00
CA ILE A 43 9.01 -9.17 -2.04
C ILE A 43 10.38 -9.80 -1.77
N ARG A 44 10.60 -10.43 -0.61
CA ARG A 44 11.93 -10.92 -0.17
C ARG A 44 12.65 -11.86 -1.16
N ASN A 45 11.88 -12.56 -2.01
CA ASN A 45 12.41 -13.49 -3.01
C ASN A 45 12.52 -12.87 -4.42
N ALA A 46 12.15 -11.60 -4.59
CA ALA A 46 12.29 -10.87 -5.84
C ALA A 46 13.64 -10.16 -5.91
N ASN A 47 13.91 -9.50 -7.04
CA ASN A 47 15.10 -8.68 -7.19
C ASN A 47 15.15 -7.58 -6.11
N PRO A 48 16.31 -7.34 -5.49
CA PRO A 48 16.47 -6.30 -4.49
C PRO A 48 16.01 -4.94 -5.01
N VAL A 49 15.14 -4.27 -4.26
CA VAL A 49 14.70 -2.91 -4.54
C VAL A 49 15.47 -1.96 -3.63
N GLN A 50 16.21 -1.02 -4.21
CA GLN A 50 16.87 0.03 -3.46
C GLN A 50 15.82 0.97 -2.83
N ASN A 51 16.04 1.36 -1.58
CA ASN A 51 15.17 2.27 -0.83
C ASN A 51 13.69 1.82 -0.82
N LEU A 52 13.46 0.53 -0.52
CA LEU A 52 12.13 -0.09 -0.54
C LEU A 52 11.09 0.72 0.24
N ASP A 53 11.42 1.21 1.45
CA ASP A 53 10.53 2.03 2.26
C ASP A 53 10.05 3.30 1.53
N ALA A 54 10.97 4.03 0.90
CA ALA A 54 10.63 5.24 0.16
C ALA A 54 9.80 4.92 -1.09
N ALA A 55 10.05 3.77 -1.73
CA ALA A 55 9.24 3.29 -2.84
C ALA A 55 7.82 2.94 -2.38
N ILE A 56 7.66 2.29 -1.23
CA ILE A 56 6.37 1.97 -0.62
C ILE A 56 5.59 3.25 -0.27
N GLU A 57 6.23 4.22 0.38
CA GLU A 57 5.61 5.51 0.70
C GLU A 57 5.16 6.26 -0.56
N SER A 58 5.98 6.21 -1.62
CA SER A 58 5.62 6.78 -2.91
C SER A 58 4.41 6.07 -3.53
N SER A 59 4.34 4.74 -3.48
CA SER A 59 3.16 3.97 -3.92
C SER A 59 1.90 4.39 -3.14
N LEU A 60 2.00 4.46 -1.82
CA LEU A 60 0.87 4.82 -0.95
C LEU A 60 0.35 6.23 -1.28
N LYS A 61 1.26 7.19 -1.41
CA LYS A 61 0.91 8.56 -1.84
C LYS A 61 0.24 8.57 -3.21
N ASN A 62 0.74 7.79 -4.16
CA ASN A 62 0.15 7.68 -5.50
C ASN A 62 -1.27 7.10 -5.43
N PHE A 63 -1.50 6.06 -4.63
CA PHE A 63 -2.83 5.48 -4.44
C PHE A 63 -3.79 6.44 -3.72
N SER A 64 -3.29 7.24 -2.78
CA SER A 64 -4.10 8.32 -2.19
C SER A 64 -4.46 9.41 -3.20
N LEU A 65 -3.51 9.83 -4.04
CA LEU A 65 -3.77 10.81 -5.12
C LEU A 65 -4.77 10.29 -6.15
N LEU A 66 -4.79 8.98 -6.40
CA LEU A 66 -5.75 8.32 -7.28
C LEU A 66 -7.11 8.06 -6.61
N GLY A 67 -7.29 8.40 -5.33
CA GLY A 67 -8.53 8.14 -4.59
C GLY A 67 -8.77 6.65 -4.28
N ILE A 68 -7.76 5.80 -4.41
CA ILE A 68 -7.82 4.38 -4.01
C ILE A 68 -7.74 4.27 -2.48
N LEU A 69 -6.90 5.10 -1.87
CA LEU A 69 -6.67 5.14 -0.43
C LEU A 69 -7.05 6.49 0.15
N LYS A 70 -7.48 6.49 1.40
CA LYS A 70 -7.54 7.69 2.23
C LYS A 70 -6.49 7.59 3.33
N GLU A 71 -5.57 8.56 3.34
CA GLU A 71 -4.57 8.72 4.40
C GLU A 71 -5.23 9.42 5.59
N THR A 72 -4.99 8.91 6.80
CA THR A 72 -5.28 9.60 8.05
C THR A 72 -4.04 9.54 8.95
N VAL A 73 -3.84 10.57 9.76
CA VAL A 73 -2.69 10.68 10.66
C VAL A 73 -3.21 10.67 12.09
N THR A 74 -2.69 9.76 12.91
CA THR A 74 -2.97 9.74 14.35
C THR A 74 -1.96 10.60 15.09
N GLY A 75 -2.22 10.95 16.34
CA GLY A 75 -1.29 11.72 17.19
C GLY A 75 0.05 11.03 17.50
N SER A 76 0.31 9.86 16.90
CA SER A 76 1.52 9.04 17.07
C SER A 76 2.49 9.09 15.88
N ASP A 77 2.38 10.10 15.00
CA ASP A 77 3.13 10.23 13.73
C ASP A 77 2.99 9.04 12.76
N GLU A 78 2.12 8.07 13.08
CA GLU A 78 1.85 6.92 12.22
C GLU A 78 0.74 7.27 11.23
N LYS A 79 1.03 7.01 9.95
CA LYS A 79 0.03 7.08 8.89
C LYS A 79 -0.80 5.82 8.87
N LEU A 80 -2.12 5.98 8.82
CA LEU A 80 -3.07 4.90 8.57
C LEU A 80 -3.74 5.10 7.21
N TYR A 81 -4.08 3.99 6.56
CA TYR A 81 -4.71 4.01 5.24
C TYR A 81 -6.01 3.21 5.26
N GLU A 82 -7.06 3.79 4.68
CA GLU A 82 -8.37 3.16 4.46
C GLU A 82 -8.59 2.97 2.96
N LEU A 83 -8.98 1.76 2.53
CA LEU A 83 -9.34 1.49 1.13
C LEU A 83 -10.68 2.14 0.79
N GLN A 84 -10.70 3.04 -0.19
CA GLN A 84 -11.90 3.78 -0.60
C GLN A 84 -12.65 3.09 -1.74
N LEU A 85 -11.92 2.48 -2.67
CA LEU A 85 -12.49 1.76 -3.79
C LEU A 85 -12.50 0.27 -3.47
N LYS A 86 -13.63 -0.23 -2.97
CA LYS A 86 -13.90 -1.66 -3.02
C LYS A 86 -14.09 -2.02 -4.49
N PRO A 87 -13.31 -2.95 -5.06
CA PRO A 87 -13.59 -3.43 -6.40
C PRO A 87 -15.03 -3.92 -6.40
N SER A 88 -15.82 -3.41 -7.35
CA SER A 88 -17.18 -3.91 -7.55
C SER A 88 -17.04 -5.41 -7.77
N ASN A 89 -17.53 -6.22 -6.83
CA ASN A 89 -17.74 -7.63 -7.06
C ASN A 89 -18.69 -7.72 -8.26
N GLY A 90 -18.12 -7.96 -9.45
CA GLY A 90 -18.86 -8.20 -10.67
C GLY A 90 -19.82 -9.35 -10.37
N THR A 91 -21.11 -9.03 -10.44
CA THR A 91 -22.21 -9.95 -10.21
C THR A 91 -22.27 -10.99 -11.34
#